data_AF-A0A1W1BHZ9-F1
#
_entry.id   AF-A0A1W1BHZ9-F1
#
_cell.length_a   1.000
_cell.length_b   1.000
_cell.length_c   1.000
_cell.angle_alpha   90.00
_cell.angle_beta   90.00
_cell.angle_gamma   90.00
#
_symmetry.space_group_name_H-M   'P 1'
#
loop_
_entity.id
_entity.type
_entity.pdbx_description
1 polymer ?
#
loop_
_entity_poly.entity_id
_entity_poly.type
_entity_poly.pdbx_seq_one_letter_code
_entity_poly.pdbx_strand_id
1 'polypeptide(L)'
;MDAIKEEIVTLLTMQGIWLDSTIEYEVNGEPYTLTYGFIIDSYMGASDESKLVFLSALRKSQKAGEMGVEKFFEGMGQLLLMGSLSKKL
;
A
#
# COMPACT_ATOMS: atom_id res chain seq x y z
N MET A 1 2.63 -17.66 -7.62
CA MET A 1 2.32 -16.58 -6.66
C MET A 1 3.57 -15.70 -6.62
N ASP A 2 3.41 -14.38 -6.74
CA ASP A 2 4.54 -13.46 -6.86
C ASP A 2 5.30 -13.43 -5.53
N ALA A 3 6.58 -13.85 -5.53
CA ALA A 3 7.39 -13.96 -4.31
C ALA A 3 7.48 -12.62 -3.55
N ILE A 4 7.40 -11.49 -4.25
CA ILE A 4 7.38 -10.15 -3.62
C ILE A 4 6.08 -9.94 -2.86
N LYS A 5 4.94 -10.33 -3.44
CA LYS A 5 3.63 -10.23 -2.79
C LYS A 5 3.57 -11.09 -1.54
N GLU A 6 4.05 -12.33 -1.60
CA GLU A 6 4.12 -13.23 -0.45
C GLU A 6 4.93 -12.62 0.70
N GLU A 7 6.05 -11.99 0.36
CA GLU A 7 6.89 -11.34 1.35
C GLU A 7 6.17 -10.15 2.00
N ILE A 8 5.53 -9.28 1.21
CA ILE A 8 4.75 -8.14 1.73
C ILE A 8 3.67 -8.63 2.72
N VAL A 9 2.92 -9.67 2.34
CA VAL A 9 1.86 -10.24 3.19
C VAL A 9 2.44 -10.78 4.50
N THR A 10 3.58 -11.45 4.43
CA THR A 10 4.29 -11.96 5.62
C THR A 10 4.71 -10.82 6.53
N LEU A 11 5.31 -9.76 5.97
CA LEU A 11 5.75 -8.58 6.72
C LEU A 11 4.60 -7.87 7.45
N LEU A 12 3.43 -7.77 6.83
CA LEU A 12 2.23 -7.19 7.44
C LEU A 12 1.64 -8.07 8.53
N THR A 13 1.54 -9.37 8.28
CA THR A 13 1.01 -10.34 9.26
C THR A 13 1.87 -10.37 10.52
N MET A 14 3.19 -10.28 10.39
CA MET A 14 4.12 -10.18 11.52
C MET A 14 3.90 -8.93 12.39
N GLN A 15 3.24 -7.89 11.86
CA GLN A 15 2.88 -6.68 12.58
C GLN A 15 1.40 -6.65 13.00
N GLY A 16 0.67 -7.76 12.84
CA GLY A 16 -0.75 -7.84 13.17
C GLY A 16 -1.66 -7.07 12.20
N ILE A 17 -1.15 -6.70 11.02
CA ILE A 17 -1.92 -6.01 9.98
C ILE A 17 -2.49 -7.06 9.02
N TRP A 18 -3.81 -7.06 8.87
CA TRP A 18 -4.53 -7.99 7.99
C TRP A 18 -4.90 -7.33 6.67
N LEU A 19 -4.96 -8.11 5.58
CA LEU A 19 -5.18 -7.58 4.24
C LEU A 19 -6.56 -6.96 4.03
N ASP A 20 -7.54 -7.40 4.82
CA ASP A 20 -8.92 -6.90 4.86
C ASP A 20 -9.06 -5.64 5.73
N SER A 21 -8.03 -5.28 6.50
CA SER A 21 -8.00 -4.00 7.22
C SER A 21 -8.02 -2.85 6.22
N THR A 22 -8.61 -1.73 6.64
CA THR A 22 -8.88 -0.58 5.78
C THR A 22 -8.18 0.67 6.26
N ILE A 23 -7.83 1.54 5.32
CA ILE A 23 -7.38 2.91 5.57
C ILE A 23 -8.41 3.86 4.94
N GLU A 24 -8.78 4.89 5.68
CA GLU A 24 -9.61 5.99 5.19
C GLU A 24 -8.73 7.12 4.64
N TYR A 25 -9.19 7.69 3.53
CA TYR A 25 -8.51 8.75 2.78
C TYR A 25 -9.50 9.88 2.52
N GLU A 26 -9.03 11.12 2.62
CA GLU A 26 -9.78 12.27 2.13
C GLU A 26 -9.08 12.80 0.86
N VAL A 27 -9.77 12.78 -0.27
CA VAL A 27 -9.22 13.26 -1.55
C VAL A 27 -10.19 14.25 -2.16
N ASN A 28 -9.76 15.52 -2.28
CA ASN A 28 -10.58 16.63 -2.76
C ASN A 28 -11.90 16.81 -1.97
N GLY A 29 -11.88 16.54 -0.66
CA GLY A 29 -13.06 16.65 0.22
C GLY A 29 -14.01 15.46 0.16
N GLU A 30 -13.70 14.42 -0.64
CA GLU A 30 -14.47 13.19 -0.74
C GLU A 30 -13.76 12.06 0.03
N PRO A 31 -14.48 11.31 0.89
CA PRO A 31 -13.91 10.18 1.61
C PRO A 31 -13.79 8.94 0.71
N TYR A 32 -12.65 8.26 0.80
CA TYR A 32 -12.40 6.97 0.15
C TYR A 32 -11.85 5.98 1.17
N THR A 33 -12.16 4.71 1.00
CA THR A 33 -11.65 3.64 1.86
C THR A 33 -10.99 2.59 0.99
N LEU A 34 -9.73 2.25 1.29
CA LEU A 34 -9.01 1.17 0.61
C LEU A 34 -8.58 0.11 1.61
N THR A 35 -8.68 -1.15 1.23
CA THR A 35 -8.05 -2.25 1.98
C THR A 35 -6.55 -2.29 1.71
N TYR A 36 -5.75 -2.75 2.68
CA TYR A 36 -4.32 -3.03 2.44
C TYR A 36 -4.12 -3.97 1.24
N GLY A 37 -4.95 -5.03 1.13
CA GLY A 37 -4.91 -5.97 0.01
C GLY A 37 -5.06 -5.30 -1.35
N PHE A 38 -6.03 -4.39 -1.50
CA PHE A 38 -6.24 -3.63 -2.74
C PHE A 38 -5.03 -2.76 -3.11
N ILE A 39 -4.43 -2.07 -2.13
CA ILE A 39 -3.25 -1.25 -2.36
C ILE A 39 -2.09 -2.12 -2.86
N ILE A 40 -1.82 -3.23 -2.16
CA ILE A 40 -0.76 -4.19 -2.54
C ILE A 40 -1.00 -4.69 -3.95
N ASP A 41 -2.21 -5.18 -4.25
CA ASP A 41 -2.54 -5.74 -5.56
C ASP A 41 -2.38 -4.72 -6.69
N SER A 42 -2.75 -3.47 -6.44
CA SER A 42 -2.56 -2.38 -7.40
C SER A 42 -1.08 -2.16 -7.75
N TYR A 43 -0.18 -2.23 -6.77
CA TYR A 43 1.26 -2.10 -7.00
C TYR A 43 1.92 -3.39 -7.50
N MET A 44 1.40 -4.56 -7.15
CA MET A 44 1.86 -5.85 -7.67
C MET A 44 1.45 -6.07 -9.13
N GLY A 45 0.52 -5.29 -9.67
CA GLY A 45 0.23 -5.23 -11.11
C GLY A 45 1.23 -4.41 -11.94
N ALA A 46 2.21 -3.74 -11.31
CA ALA A 46 3.19 -2.89 -11.98
C ALA A 46 4.42 -3.69 -12.49
N SER A 47 5.42 -2.98 -13.04
CA SER A 47 6.70 -3.58 -13.45
C SER A 47 7.45 -4.19 -12.26
N ASP A 48 8.30 -5.19 -12.50
CA ASP A 48 9.06 -5.86 -11.43
C ASP A 48 9.96 -4.89 -10.65
N GLU A 49 10.52 -3.88 -11.32
CA GLU A 49 11.28 -2.80 -10.68
C GLU A 49 10.42 -2.00 -9.70
N SER A 50 9.17 -1.69 -10.09
CA SER A 50 8.24 -0.97 -9.23
C SER A 50 7.85 -1.79 -8.00
N LYS A 51 7.67 -3.11 -8.17
CA LYS A 51 7.40 -4.03 -7.05
C LYS A 51 8.57 -4.06 -6.05
N LEU A 52 9.80 -4.11 -6.55
CA LEU A 52 11.00 -4.09 -5.72
C LEU A 52 11.15 -2.75 -4.96
N VAL A 53 10.84 -1.63 -5.61
CA VAL A 53 10.82 -0.31 -4.96
C VAL A 53 9.77 -0.27 -3.85
N PHE A 54 8.57 -0.79 -4.09
CA PHE A 54 7.51 -0.89 -3.09
C PHE A 54 7.97 -1.70 -1.87
N LEU A 55 8.49 -2.91 -2.09
CA LEU A 55 8.98 -3.78 -1.02
C LEU A 55 10.12 -3.13 -0.21
N SER A 56 11.06 -2.47 -0.90
CA SER A 56 12.17 -1.76 -0.27
C SER A 56 11.69 -0.60 0.61
N ALA A 57 10.71 0.18 0.15
CA ALA A 57 10.10 1.26 0.90
C ALA A 57 9.33 0.73 2.13
N LEU A 58 8.56 -0.35 1.96
CA LEU A 58 7.86 -1.02 3.06
C LEU A 58 8.84 -1.48 4.14
N ARG A 59 9.89 -2.23 3.77
CA ARG A 59 10.93 -2.68 4.72
C ARG A 59 11.62 -1.52 5.44
N LYS A 60 11.82 -0.37 4.77
CA LYS A 60 12.35 0.85 5.41
C LYS A 60 11.36 1.41 6.43
N SER A 61 10.07 1.45 6.07
CA SER A 61 9.01 1.96 6.95
C SER A 61 8.86 1.11 8.23
N GLN A 62 9.06 -0.21 8.15
CA GLN A 62 9.04 -1.09 9.33
C GLN A 62 10.11 -0.77 10.36
N LYS A 63 11.27 -0.25 9.94
CA LYS A 63 12.33 0.18 10.86
C LYS A 63 11.92 1.40 11.69
N ALA A 64 10.86 2.10 11.29
CA ALA A 64 10.27 3.21 12.04
C ALA A 64 9.10 2.77 12.95
N GLY A 65 8.83 1.46 13.08
CA GLY A 65 7.73 0.91 13.90
C GLY A 65 6.38 0.86 13.18
N GLU A 66 5.30 0.60 13.93
CA GLU A 66 3.93 0.47 13.39
C GLU A 66 3.46 1.74 12.66
N MET A 67 3.71 2.91 13.25
CA MET A 67 3.37 4.20 12.66
C MET A 67 4.03 4.41 11.28
N GLY A 68 5.22 3.83 11.06
CA GLY A 68 5.92 3.91 9.78
C GLY A 68 5.19 3.16 8.68
N VAL A 69 4.67 1.97 8.97
CA VAL A 69 3.94 1.15 8.00
C VAL A 69 2.58 1.75 7.67
N GLU A 70 1.84 2.22 8.67
CA GLU A 70 0.58 2.93 8.46
C GLU A 70 0.78 4.15 7.55
N LYS A 71 1.75 5.01 7.87
CA LYS A 71 2.10 6.19 7.05
C LYS A 71 2.57 5.83 5.65
N PHE A 72 3.27 4.71 5.49
CA PHE A 72 3.63 4.21 4.17
C PHE A 72 2.38 3.87 3.35
N PHE A 73 1.43 3.12 3.90
CA PHE A 73 0.21 2.76 3.17
C PHE A 73 -0.76 3.93 2.97
N GLU A 74 -0.79 4.92 3.88
CA GLU A 74 -1.46 6.20 3.64
C GLU A 74 -0.88 6.89 2.38
N GLY A 75 0.45 7.01 2.28
CA GLY A 75 1.08 7.62 1.11
C GLY A 75 0.79 6.86 -0.18
N MET A 76 0.89 5.53 -0.15
CA MET A 76 0.67 4.69 -1.33
C MET A 76 -0.79 4.69 -1.79
N GLY A 77 -1.75 4.60 -0.86
CA GLY A 77 -3.17 4.69 -1.21
C GLY A 77 -3.55 6.06 -1.78
N GLN A 78 -2.99 7.14 -1.23
CA GLN A 78 -3.22 8.49 -1.76
C GLN A 78 -2.69 8.63 -3.19
N LEU A 79 -1.50 8.12 -3.49
CA LEU A 79 -0.96 8.11 -4.85
C LEU A 79 -1.83 7.33 -5.84
N LEU A 80 -2.36 6.16 -5.43
CA LEU A 80 -3.29 5.39 -6.25
C LEU A 80 -4.57 6.16 -6.54
N LEU A 81 -5.17 6.78 -5.52
CA LEU A 81 -6.40 7.57 -5.66
C LEU A 81 -6.16 8.76 -6.61
N MET A 82 -5.10 9.53 -6.39
CA MET A 82 -4.73 10.66 -7.25
C MET A 82 -4.47 10.23 -8.71
N GLY A 83 -3.78 9.11 -8.92
CA GLY A 83 -3.52 8.56 -10.26
C GLY A 83 -4.77 7.98 -10.95
N SER A 84 -5.73 7.45 -10.19
CA SER A 84 -7.00 6.96 -10.73
C SER A 84 -7.92 8.11 -11.15
N LEU A 85 -7.93 9.20 -10.37
CA LEU A 85 -8.73 10.39 -10.62
C LEU A 85 -8.20 11.20 -11.82
N SER A 86 -6.88 11.24 -12.02
CA SER A 86 -6.28 11.92 -13.19
C SER A 86 -6.60 11.24 -14.52
N LYS A 87 -6.90 9.94 -14.54
CA LYS A 87 -7.36 9.22 -15.74
C LYS A 87 -8.84 9.44 -16.07
N LYS A 88 -9.62 10.03 -15.16
CA LYS A 88 -11.05 10.32 -15.34
C LYS A 88 -11.33 11.75 -15.85
N LEU A 89 -10.29 12.57 -16.03
CA LEU A 89 -10.32 13.91 -16.63
C LEU A 89 -9.82 13.86 -18.06
#